data_AF-A0AAW0T7D6-F1
#
_entry.id   AF-A0AAW0T7D6-F1
#
_cell.length_a   1.000
_cell.length_b   1.000
_cell.length_c   1.000
_cell.angle_alpha   90.00
_cell.angle_beta   90.00
_cell.angle_gamma   90.00
#
_symmetry.space_group_name_H-M   'P 1'
#
loop_
_entity.id
_entity.type
_entity.pdbx_description
1 polymer ?
#
loop_
_entity_poly.entity_id
_entity_poly.type
_entity_poly.pdbx_seq_one_letter_code
_entity_poly.pdbx_strand_id
1 'polypeptide(L)'
;MSHLEQEPGLQDDDPAMREVRAMSTDDIVSRTRLLENEIRIMRLEQTRITHEIQNQRDKIRENSEKIKVNKTLPYLVSNVIEILDVDPNEYGEEDGANVDLDSQRKGKCAVIKTSTRQTYFLPVIGLVDAETLKPGGSGGGEQGLLPDPGDAAGGV
;
A
#
# COMPACT_ATOMS: atom_id res chain seq x y z
N MET A 1 36.31 48.43 -18.24
CA MET A 1 35.05 48.89 -18.86
C MET A 1 34.05 47.78 -18.73
N SER A 2 32.88 48.12 -18.19
CA SER A 2 31.74 47.31 -17.78
C SER A 2 31.36 46.17 -18.73
N HIS A 3 31.49 44.94 -18.25
CA HIS A 3 30.74 43.81 -18.80
C HIS A 3 29.35 43.88 -18.15
N LEU A 4 28.39 44.38 -18.92
CA LEU A 4 27.00 44.56 -18.51
C LEU A 4 26.37 43.16 -18.41
N GLU A 5 25.95 42.78 -17.20
CA GLU A 5 25.14 41.59 -16.95
C GLU A 5 23.87 41.71 -17.78
N GLN A 6 23.79 40.92 -18.85
CA GLN A 6 22.59 40.81 -19.65
C GLN A 6 21.62 39.93 -18.88
N GLU A 7 20.73 40.57 -18.12
CA GLU A 7 19.53 39.96 -17.54
C GLU A 7 18.85 39.10 -18.64
N PRO A 8 18.47 37.84 -18.36
CA PRO A 8 17.76 37.03 -19.32
C PRO A 8 16.41 37.68 -19.60
N GLY A 9 16.31 38.35 -20.74
CA GLY A 9 15.07 38.97 -21.20
C GLY A 9 13.99 37.91 -21.27
N LEU A 10 12.93 38.11 -20.49
CA LEU A 10 11.70 37.33 -20.59
C LEU A 10 11.21 37.46 -22.03
N GLN A 11 11.25 36.34 -22.76
CA GLN A 11 10.85 36.30 -24.15
C GLN A 11 9.33 36.56 -24.22
N ASP A 12 8.92 37.66 -24.85
CA ASP A 12 7.53 38.16 -24.94
C ASP A 12 6.53 37.15 -25.54
N ASP A 13 7.00 36.03 -26.10
CA ASP A 13 6.19 34.99 -26.74
C ASP A 13 5.79 33.84 -25.81
N ASP A 14 6.08 33.90 -24.51
CA ASP A 14 5.54 32.92 -23.56
C ASP A 14 4.01 33.11 -23.45
N PRO A 15 3.19 32.07 -23.70
CA PRO A 15 1.73 32.14 -23.57
C PRO A 15 1.28 32.64 -22.19
N ALA A 16 2.04 32.34 -21.13
CA ALA A 16 1.76 32.85 -19.78
C ALA A 16 1.99 34.37 -19.68
N MET A 17 3.03 34.89 -20.34
CA MET A 17 3.32 36.33 -20.36
C MET A 17 2.24 37.12 -21.13
N ARG A 18 1.70 36.52 -22.20
CA ARG A 18 0.57 37.09 -22.96
C ARG A 18 -0.72 37.14 -22.15
N GLU A 19 -0.99 36.11 -21.35
CA GLU A 19 -2.13 36.06 -20.43
C GLU A 19 -2.01 37.12 -19.32
N VAL A 20 -0.83 37.26 -18.72
CA VAL A 20 -0.56 38.29 -17.69
C VAL A 20 -0.75 39.70 -18.24
N ARG A 21 -0.34 39.97 -19.49
CA ARG A 21 -0.52 41.29 -20.13
C ARG A 21 -1.98 41.62 -20.44
N ALA A 22 -2.85 40.62 -20.57
CA ALA A 22 -4.27 40.79 -20.81
C ALA A 22 -5.07 41.06 -19.51
N MET A 23 -4.49 40.78 -18.34
CA MET A 23 -5.14 40.98 -17.04
C MET A 23 -4.92 42.40 -16.50
N SER A 24 -5.85 42.86 -15.67
CA SER A 24 -5.67 44.12 -14.93
C SER A 24 -4.62 43.93 -13.83
N THR A 25 -3.95 45.02 -13.43
CA THR A 25 -2.97 44.99 -12.35
C THR A 25 -3.55 44.48 -11.03
N ASP A 26 -4.82 44.78 -10.76
CA ASP A 26 -5.52 44.35 -9.55
C ASP A 26 -5.83 42.85 -9.57
N ASP A 27 -6.20 42.32 -10.75
CA ASP A 27 -6.40 40.88 -10.94
C ASP A 27 -5.09 40.10 -10.78
N ILE A 28 -3.97 40.64 -11.28
CA ILE A 28 -2.63 40.05 -11.12
C ILE A 28 -2.26 39.97 -9.64
N VAL A 29 -2.49 41.05 -8.87
CA VAL A 29 -2.19 41.09 -7.43
C VAL A 29 -3.07 40.10 -6.66
N SER A 30 -4.36 40.02 -6.99
CA SER A 30 -5.29 39.06 -6.38
C SER A 30 -4.87 37.61 -6.66
N ARG A 31 -4.57 37.29 -7.93
CA ARG A 31 -4.13 35.96 -8.36
C ARG A 31 -2.81 35.55 -7.72
N THR A 32 -1.86 36.49 -7.59
CA THR A 32 -0.58 36.24 -6.91
C THR A 32 -0.80 35.82 -5.46
N ARG A 33 -1.69 36.51 -4.72
CA ARG A 33 -2.01 36.17 -3.32
C ARG A 33 -2.69 34.80 -3.18
N LEU A 34 -3.57 34.44 -4.11
CA LEU A 34 -4.21 33.12 -4.13
C LEU A 34 -3.17 32.03 -4.37
N LEU A 35 -2.29 32.21 -5.37
CA LEU A 35 -1.21 31.28 -5.67
C LEU A 35 -0.22 31.15 -4.49
N GLU A 36 0.13 32.25 -3.81
CA GLU A 36 0.96 32.20 -2.60
C GLU A 36 0.33 31.36 -1.49
N ASN A 37 -1.00 31.46 -1.32
CA ASN A 37 -1.73 30.65 -0.35
C ASN A 37 -1.76 29.17 -0.76
N GLU A 38 -2.06 28.88 -2.02
CA GLU A 38 -2.03 27.52 -2.57
C GLU A 38 -0.65 26.88 -2.41
N ILE A 39 0.43 27.60 -2.75
CA ILE A 39 1.80 27.13 -2.57
C ILE A 39 2.08 26.81 -1.09
N ARG A 40 1.59 27.64 -0.16
CA ARG A 40 1.75 27.40 1.28
C ARG A 40 1.03 26.12 1.71
N ILE A 41 -0.22 25.95 1.29
CA ILE A 41 -1.03 24.76 1.61
C ILE A 41 -0.38 23.51 1.01
N MET A 42 0.05 23.56 -0.25
CA MET A 42 0.72 22.45 -0.91
C MET A 42 2.02 22.04 -0.21
N ARG A 43 2.83 22.99 0.28
CA ARG A 43 4.05 22.69 1.05
C ARG A 43 3.75 22.02 2.40
N LEU A 44 2.70 22.45 3.08
CA LEU A 44 2.25 21.82 4.32
C LEU A 44 1.79 20.37 4.07
N GLU A 45 1.01 20.18 3.01
CA GLU A 45 0.50 18.87 2.63
C GLU A 45 1.63 17.93 2.17
N GLN A 46 2.59 18.44 1.39
CA GLN A 46 3.79 17.69 1.02
C GLN A 46 4.55 17.18 2.24
N THR A 47 4.69 18.03 3.27
CA THR A 47 5.35 17.65 4.53
C THR A 47 4.54 16.58 5.27
N ARG A 48 3.22 16.75 5.36
CA ARG A 48 2.30 15.77 5.97
C ARG A 48 2.39 14.41 5.30
N ILE A 49 2.29 14.38 3.97
CA ILE A 49 2.37 13.15 3.17
C ILE A 49 3.75 12.50 3.33
N THR A 50 4.83 13.29 3.36
CA THR A 50 6.19 12.76 3.58
C THR A 50 6.31 12.05 4.93
N HIS A 51 5.76 12.62 6.00
CA HIS A 51 5.72 11.97 7.31
C HIS A 51 4.85 10.70 7.31
N GLU A 52 3.72 10.72 6.61
CA GLU A 52 2.83 9.56 6.50
C GLU A 52 3.51 8.40 5.75
N ILE A 53 4.19 8.70 4.64
CA ILE A 53 5.00 7.74 3.89
C ILE A 53 6.09 7.15 4.78
N GLN A 54 6.79 7.97 5.56
CA GLN A 54 7.83 7.49 6.45
C GLN A 54 7.26 6.54 7.52
N ASN A 55 6.14 6.90 8.15
CA ASN A 55 5.46 6.06 9.12
C ASN A 55 5.01 4.72 8.51
N GLN A 56 4.49 4.73 7.29
CA GLN A 56 4.12 3.51 6.58
C GLN A 56 5.34 2.65 6.25
N ARG A 57 6.46 3.25 5.82
CA ARG A 57 7.73 2.54 5.58
C ARG A 57 8.28 1.89 6.85
N ASP A 58 8.22 2.58 7.98
CA ASP A 58 8.66 2.03 9.26
C ASP A 58 7.80 0.83 9.69
N LYS A 59 6.48 0.90 9.50
CA LYS A 59 5.57 -0.23 9.73
C LYS A 59 5.85 -1.42 8.81
N ILE A 60 6.14 -1.16 7.52
CA ILE A 60 6.51 -2.22 6.57
C ILE A 60 7.80 -2.90 7.05
N ARG A 61 8.83 -2.13 7.42
CA ARG A 61 10.11 -2.68 7.92
C ARG A 61 9.88 -3.54 9.17
N GLU A 62 9.13 -3.05 10.15
CA GLU A 62 8.81 -3.80 11.37
C GLU A 62 8.06 -5.10 11.06
N ASN A 63 7.08 -5.05 10.15
CA ASN A 63 6.33 -6.23 9.73
C ASN A 63 7.21 -7.23 8.96
N SER A 64 8.10 -6.76 8.09
CA SER A 64 9.05 -7.61 7.36
C SER A 64 10.01 -8.32 8.32
N GLU A 65 10.49 -7.64 9.37
CA GLU A 65 11.31 -8.25 10.42
C GLU A 65 10.53 -9.31 11.22
N LYS A 66 9.28 -9.00 11.62
CA LYS A 66 8.40 -9.97 12.28
C LYS A 66 8.14 -11.20 11.42
N ILE A 67 7.92 -11.02 10.12
CA ILE A 67 7.76 -12.13 9.17
C ILE A 67 9.05 -12.95 9.10
N LYS A 68 10.22 -12.30 9.05
CA LYS A 68 11.51 -12.99 9.00
C LYS A 68 11.77 -13.85 10.24
N VAL A 69 11.44 -13.34 11.43
CA VAL A 69 11.53 -14.10 12.69
C VAL A 69 10.56 -15.28 12.68
N ASN A 70 9.33 -15.10 12.22
CA ASN A 70 8.35 -16.20 12.14
C ASN A 70 8.68 -17.23 11.02
N LYS A 71 9.52 -16.88 10.05
CA LYS A 71 10.02 -17.78 9.00
C LYS A 71 11.25 -18.59 9.44
N THR A 72 11.80 -18.39 10.64
CA THR A 72 12.93 -19.20 11.11
C THR A 72 12.49 -20.63 11.40
N LEU A 73 13.26 -21.59 10.89
CA LEU A 73 13.07 -23.01 11.17
C LEU A 73 13.24 -23.31 12.68
N PRO A 74 12.57 -24.34 13.22
CA PRO A 74 11.71 -25.32 12.54
C PRO A 74 10.22 -24.92 12.52
N TYR A 75 9.54 -25.13 11.37
CA TYR A 75 8.10 -24.95 11.24
C TYR A 75 7.38 -26.29 11.03
N LEU A 76 6.15 -26.38 11.54
CA LEU A 76 5.28 -27.53 11.32
C LEU A 76 4.77 -27.50 9.88
N VAL A 77 5.01 -28.58 9.14
CA VAL A 77 4.50 -28.72 7.77
C VAL A 77 3.06 -29.22 7.83
N SER A 78 2.21 -28.65 6.98
CA SER A 78 0.81 -29.06 6.83
C SER A 78 0.41 -29.08 5.36
N ASN A 79 -0.47 -30.01 5.00
CA ASN A 79 -1.08 -30.07 3.68
C ASN A 79 -2.44 -29.39 3.72
N VAL A 80 -2.75 -28.58 2.70
CA VAL A 80 -4.08 -28.02 2.51
C VAL A 80 -5.00 -29.12 1.99
N ILE A 81 -6.08 -29.39 2.72
CA ILE A 81 -7.10 -30.37 2.35
C ILE A 81 -8.14 -29.70 1.46
N GLU A 82 -8.67 -28.56 1.92
CA GLU A 82 -9.80 -27.88 1.29
C GLU A 82 -9.73 -26.38 1.58
N ILE A 83 -10.22 -25.59 0.62
CA ILE A 83 -10.42 -24.16 0.75
C ILE A 83 -11.91 -23.93 0.63
N LEU A 84 -12.50 -23.28 1.62
CA LEU A 84 -13.93 -23.01 1.72
C LEU A 84 -14.14 -21.51 1.50
N ASP A 85 -15.01 -21.14 0.58
CA ASP A 85 -15.47 -19.75 0.45
C ASP A 85 -16.65 -19.57 1.42
N VAL A 86 -16.43 -18.84 2.51
CA VAL A 86 -17.50 -18.57 3.50
C VAL A 86 -18.07 -17.19 3.23
N ASP A 87 -19.25 -17.17 2.62
CA ASP A 87 -20.06 -15.96 2.48
C ASP A 87 -21.04 -15.87 3.67
N PRO A 88 -20.86 -14.94 4.62
CA PRO A 88 -21.77 -14.70 5.75
C PRO A 88 -23.18 -14.29 5.31
N ASN A 89 -23.32 -13.86 4.05
CA ASN A 89 -24.61 -13.50 3.45
C ASN A 89 -25.34 -14.71 2.85
N GLU A 90 -24.66 -15.83 2.60
CA GLU A 90 -25.26 -17.03 2.00
C GLU A 90 -25.86 -17.97 3.07
N TYR A 91 -25.38 -17.88 4.32
CA TYR A 91 -25.90 -18.59 5.49
C TYR A 91 -26.70 -17.68 6.45
N GLY A 92 -27.19 -16.55 5.95
CA GLY A 92 -27.82 -15.47 6.73
C GLY A 92 -29.21 -15.74 7.30
N GLU A 93 -29.60 -16.99 7.55
CA GLU A 93 -30.84 -17.32 8.26
C GLU A 93 -30.67 -18.59 9.12
N GLU A 94 -29.85 -18.55 10.18
CA GLU A 94 -30.14 -19.41 11.35
C GLU A 94 -29.65 -18.78 12.65
N ASP A 95 -30.62 -18.14 13.31
CA ASP A 95 -30.84 -17.94 14.74
C ASP A 95 -29.77 -18.49 15.71
N GLY A 96 -29.18 -17.59 16.50
CA GLY A 96 -28.34 -17.97 17.65
C GLY A 96 -27.44 -16.84 18.13
N ALA A 97 -27.68 -16.34 19.34
CA ALA A 97 -26.97 -15.25 20.01
C ALA A 97 -25.52 -15.59 20.43
N ASN A 98 -24.77 -16.33 19.61
CA ASN A 98 -23.36 -16.66 19.82
C ASN A 98 -22.61 -16.77 18.48
N VAL A 99 -22.80 -15.77 17.60
CA VAL A 99 -22.10 -15.74 16.32
C VAL A 99 -20.63 -15.35 16.57
N ASP A 100 -19.73 -16.31 16.36
CA ASP A 100 -18.30 -16.08 16.41
C ASP A 100 -17.91 -14.99 15.40
N LEU A 101 -17.23 -13.94 15.88
CA LEU A 101 -16.81 -12.79 15.06
C LEU A 101 -15.86 -13.22 13.93
N ASP A 102 -15.17 -14.36 14.09
CA ASP A 102 -14.31 -14.93 13.06
C ASP A 102 -15.12 -15.60 11.92
N SER A 103 -16.33 -16.09 12.20
CA SER A 103 -17.23 -16.69 11.21
C SER A 103 -17.97 -15.66 10.34
N GLN A 104 -18.03 -14.40 10.77
CA GLN A 104 -18.62 -13.30 9.98
C GLN A 104 -17.63 -12.65 9.00
N ARG A 105 -16.34 -13.03 9.03
CA ARG A 105 -15.37 -12.47 8.09
C ARG A 105 -15.55 -13.11 6.73
N LYS A 106 -16.02 -12.30 5.77
CA LYS A 106 -16.03 -12.63 4.35
C LYS A 106 -14.62 -13.02 3.91
N GLY A 107 -14.45 -14.24 3.44
CA GLY A 107 -13.14 -14.68 2.97
C GLY A 107 -13.05 -16.19 2.76
N LYS A 108 -11.89 -16.59 2.24
CA LYS A 108 -11.55 -17.97 2.00
C LYS A 108 -10.96 -18.56 3.28
N CYS A 109 -11.60 -19.57 3.83
CA CYS A 109 -11.10 -20.36 4.96
C CYS A 109 -10.30 -21.56 4.44
N ALA A 110 -9.33 -22.03 5.22
CA ALA A 110 -8.52 -23.20 4.86
C ALA A 110 -8.62 -24.29 5.91
N VAL A 111 -8.81 -25.52 5.46
CA VAL A 111 -8.69 -26.72 6.30
C VAL A 111 -7.33 -27.34 6.04
N ILE A 112 -6.48 -27.37 7.06
CA ILE A 112 -5.12 -27.92 6.97
C ILE A 112 -4.98 -29.21 7.78
N LYS A 113 -4.22 -30.16 7.24
CA LYS A 113 -3.77 -31.36 7.95
C LYS A 113 -2.29 -31.25 8.24
N THR A 114 -1.94 -31.17 9.50
CA THR A 114 -0.54 -31.12 9.94
C THR A 114 0.13 -32.49 9.78
N SER A 115 1.47 -32.52 9.69
CA SER A 115 2.25 -33.77 9.64
C SER A 115 2.02 -34.68 10.86
N THR A 116 1.55 -34.13 11.98
CA THR A 116 1.14 -34.88 13.18
C THR A 116 -0.28 -35.46 13.09
N ARG A 117 -0.89 -35.43 11.89
CA ARG A 117 -2.24 -35.94 11.58
C ARG A 117 -3.37 -35.21 12.31
N GLN A 118 -3.13 -34.00 12.80
CA GLN A 118 -4.16 -33.13 13.37
C GLN A 118 -4.74 -32.22 12.29
N THR A 119 -6.06 -32.04 12.31
CA THR A 119 -6.78 -31.17 11.38
C THR A 119 -7.12 -29.86 12.07
N TYR A 120 -6.75 -28.74 11.45
CA TYR A 120 -7.04 -27.40 11.93
C TYR A 120 -7.87 -26.62 10.90
N PHE A 121 -8.81 -25.84 11.40
CA PHE A 121 -9.57 -24.86 10.62
C PHE A 121 -8.90 -23.48 10.78
N LEU A 122 -8.53 -22.85 9.67
CA LEU A 122 -8.02 -21.49 9.62
C LEU A 122 -9.10 -20.57 9.04
N PRO A 123 -9.70 -19.68 9.86
CA PRO A 123 -10.70 -18.72 9.40
C PRO A 123 -10.15 -17.73 8.36
N VAL A 124 -8.85 -17.41 8.43
CA VAL A 124 -8.18 -16.46 7.52
C VAL A 124 -6.86 -17.04 7.01
N ILE A 125 -6.73 -17.12 5.69
CA ILE A 125 -5.47 -17.33 4.99
C ILE A 125 -4.63 -16.04 5.08
N GLY A 126 -3.53 -16.09 5.83
CA GLY A 126 -2.74 -14.90 6.16
C GLY A 126 -1.73 -14.52 5.07
N LEU A 127 -0.47 -14.94 5.25
CA LEU A 127 0.68 -14.52 4.44
C LEU A 127 0.76 -15.14 3.03
N VAL A 128 -0.22 -15.96 2.64
CA VAL A 128 -0.21 -16.72 1.39
C VAL A 128 -1.57 -16.57 0.71
N ASP A 129 -1.54 -16.24 -0.58
CA ASP A 129 -2.75 -16.06 -1.38
C ASP A 129 -3.49 -17.38 -1.59
N ALA A 130 -4.82 -17.34 -1.47
CA ALA A 130 -5.69 -18.51 -1.62
C ALA A 130 -5.52 -19.23 -2.95
N GLU A 131 -5.27 -18.47 -4.02
CA GLU A 131 -5.20 -18.99 -5.39
C GLU A 131 -3.96 -19.87 -5.61
N THR A 132 -2.91 -19.63 -4.82
CA THR A 132 -1.69 -20.45 -4.83
C THR A 132 -1.86 -21.75 -4.04
N LEU A 133 -2.87 -21.82 -3.18
CA LEU A 133 -3.17 -23.00 -2.38
C LEU A 133 -4.09 -23.93 -3.18
N LYS A 134 -3.62 -25.13 -3.49
CA LYS A 134 -4.42 -26.17 -4.16
C LYS A 134 -4.57 -27.40 -3.26
N PRO A 135 -5.76 -27.98 -3.14
CA PRO A 135 -5.99 -29.26 -2.45
C PRO A 135 -5.01 -30.34 -2.95
N GLY A 136 -4.23 -30.92 -2.04
CA GLY A 136 -3.28 -32.00 -2.38
C GLY A 136 -1.98 -31.57 -3.06
N GLY A 137 -1.80 -30.27 -3.35
CA GLY A 137 -0.50 -29.72 -3.71
C GLY A 137 0.30 -29.46 -2.45
N SER A 138 1.50 -30.05 -2.33
CA SER A 138 2.52 -29.48 -1.47
C SER A 138 2.76 -28.07 -1.97
N GLY A 139 2.21 -27.08 -1.26
CA GLY A 139 2.47 -25.67 -1.46
C GLY A 139 3.94 -25.41 -1.16
N GLY A 140 4.81 -25.81 -2.08
CA GLY A 140 6.10 -25.17 -2.28
C GLY A 140 5.77 -23.79 -2.79
N GLY A 141 5.32 -22.91 -1.88
CA GLY A 141 5.57 -21.50 -2.05
C GLY A 141 7.06 -21.43 -2.26
N GLU A 142 7.47 -21.11 -3.48
CA GLU A 142 8.82 -20.66 -3.75
C GLU A 142 9.24 -19.81 -2.56
N GLN A 143 10.48 -19.99 -2.12
CA GLN A 143 11.20 -18.95 -1.42
C GLN A 143 11.34 -17.78 -2.41
N GLY A 144 10.23 -17.15 -2.79
CA GLY A 144 10.17 -15.79 -3.24
C GLY A 144 10.65 -15.02 -2.03
N LEU A 145 11.96 -14.76 -2.02
CA LEU A 145 12.50 -13.53 -1.49
C LEU A 145 11.44 -12.47 -1.80
N LEU A 146 10.78 -11.96 -0.75
CA LEU A 146 10.27 -10.60 -0.85
C LEU A 146 11.46 -9.80 -1.38
N PRO A 147 11.33 -9.08 -2.51
CA PRO A 147 12.41 -8.24 -2.97
C PRO A 147 12.81 -7.37 -1.78
N ASP A 148 14.08 -7.47 -1.39
CA ASP A 148 14.60 -6.66 -0.31
C ASP A 148 14.22 -5.21 -0.62
N PRO A 149 13.71 -4.44 0.36
CA PRO A 149 13.28 -3.05 0.12
C PRO A 149 14.42 -2.11 -0.34
N GLY A 150 15.63 -2.62 -0.57
CA GLY A 150 16.77 -1.92 -1.15
C GLY A 150 16.88 -1.96 -2.67
N ASP A 151 16.22 -2.88 -3.38
CA ASP A 151 16.39 -3.04 -4.84
C ASP A 151 15.48 -2.13 -5.69
N ALA A 152 14.57 -1.37 -5.06
CA ALA A 152 13.73 -0.39 -5.76
C ALA A 152 14.39 1.01 -5.92
N ALA A 153 15.63 1.18 -5.50
CA ALA A 153 16.35 2.46 -5.56
C ALA A 153 17.58 2.41 -6.50
N GLY A 154 17.41 1.85 -7.70
CA GLY A 154 18.49 1.77 -8.68
C GLY A 154 17.95 1.57 -10.10
N GLY A 155 17.29 2.58 -10.66
CA GLY A 155 16.75 2.49 -12.01
C GLY A 155 16.24 3.82 -12.54
N VAL A 156 17.20 4.60 -13.05
CA VAL A 156 17.10 5.82 -13.91
C VAL A 156 16.49 7.07 -13.29
#